data_AF-A0A963LHX6-F1
#
_entry.id   AF-A0A963LHX6-F1
#
_cell.length_a   1.000
_cell.length_b   1.000
_cell.length_c   1.000
_cell.angle_alpha   90.00
_cell.angle_beta   90.00
_cell.angle_gamma   90.00
#
_symmetry.space_group_name_H-M   'P 1'
#
loop_
_entity.id
_entity.type
_entity.pdbx_description
1 polymer ?
#
loop_
_entity_poly.entity_id
_entity_poly.type
_entity_poly.pdbx_seq_one_letter_code
_entity_poly.pdbx_strand_id
1 'polypeptide(L)'
;MTHLQIAADADMWQQVQVGRPLPFNIRDADRTLLLATGQLITSEAQLQALRDRGALTDSASARARVDEARPEQLPELWAECMDGVAAALRASEQAHFRAALDDAAEPVLALIERDPDLAIFQVLRQNPDDNVRYGVTHSVHASITTHLVAQRLRWSPGQTLTAFKAALTMNIAMVELQGRLATQVSALTPLQRATIREHPMRGVEMLQAAGIADRDWLDGVAQHHEAPDGSGYPLRLRDIGEIASLLRRVDIYTAKLSGRSTRGALAANQAGREIFMQDPTDPMNNALVKEFGIYPPGCCVRLASGETGIVVKRGPSANTPIVASLRDASGRTLAEPVRRDSSRPGFQVVDTLLEQDLHIRISPEKLVMLACA
;
A
#
# COMPACT_ATOMS: atom_id res chain seq x y z
N MET A 1 26.07 2.01 -6.27
CA MET A 1 25.56 0.64 -6.18
C MET A 1 25.63 0.18 -4.74
N THR A 2 24.49 0.10 -4.07
CA THR A 2 24.35 -0.47 -2.73
C THR A 2 24.55 -1.98 -2.78
N HIS A 3 24.97 -2.60 -1.67
CA HIS A 3 25.19 -4.06 -1.57
C HIS A 3 23.97 -4.91 -1.95
N LEU A 4 22.75 -4.34 -1.86
CA LEU A 4 21.49 -4.98 -2.26
C LEU A 4 21.29 -5.05 -3.78
N GLN A 5 21.74 -4.03 -4.52
CA GLN A 5 21.60 -3.96 -5.98
C GLN A 5 22.47 -5.01 -6.68
N ILE A 6 23.70 -5.20 -6.18
CA ILE A 6 24.62 -6.25 -6.65
C ILE A 6 24.06 -7.66 -6.37
N ALA A 7 23.31 -7.85 -5.28
CA ALA A 7 22.71 -9.14 -4.94
C ALA A 7 21.48 -9.47 -5.80
N ALA A 8 20.62 -8.49 -6.09
CA ALA A 8 19.45 -8.66 -6.95
C ALA A 8 19.85 -8.95 -8.41
N ASP A 9 20.89 -8.28 -8.91
CA ASP A 9 21.43 -8.50 -10.26
C ASP A 9 22.07 -9.90 -10.39
N ALA A 10 22.77 -10.36 -9.34
CA ALA A 10 23.39 -11.69 -9.32
C ALA A 10 22.37 -12.84 -9.26
N ASP A 11 21.21 -12.62 -8.65
CA ASP A 11 20.13 -13.62 -8.53
C ASP A 11 19.28 -13.70 -9.81
N MET A 12 19.06 -12.56 -10.48
CA MET A 12 18.37 -12.50 -11.78
C MET A 12 19.07 -13.37 -12.84
N TRP A 13 20.39 -13.19 -13.01
CA TRP A 13 21.12 -13.89 -14.06
C TRP A 13 21.23 -15.40 -13.83
N GLN A 14 20.95 -15.91 -12.63
CA GLN A 14 20.89 -17.36 -12.35
C GLN A 14 19.64 -18.02 -12.95
N GLN A 15 18.58 -17.25 -13.19
CA GLN A 15 17.31 -17.73 -13.77
C GLN A 15 17.33 -17.71 -15.31
N VAL A 16 18.32 -17.05 -15.91
CA VAL A 16 18.47 -16.90 -17.36
C VAL A 16 19.41 -17.97 -17.89
N GLN A 17 18.91 -18.83 -18.80
CA GLN A 17 19.69 -19.91 -19.41
C GLN A 17 19.70 -19.79 -20.94
N VAL A 18 20.89 -19.92 -21.54
CA VAL A 18 21.04 -19.95 -23.00
C VAL A 18 20.23 -21.12 -23.58
N GLY A 19 19.50 -20.84 -24.66
CA GLY A 19 18.63 -21.80 -25.33
C GLY A 19 17.30 -22.07 -24.63
N ARG A 20 17.00 -21.41 -23.50
CA ARG A 20 15.68 -21.45 -22.86
C ARG A 20 14.93 -20.13 -23.01
N PRO A 21 13.58 -20.18 -23.13
CA PRO A 21 12.76 -18.97 -23.16
C PRO A 21 12.96 -18.16 -21.88
N LEU A 22 13.10 -16.85 -22.04
CA LEU A 22 13.25 -15.94 -20.91
C LEU A 22 12.00 -15.96 -20.02
N PRO A 23 12.17 -16.05 -18.68
CA PRO A 23 11.05 -16.00 -17.75
C PRO A 23 10.49 -14.59 -17.51
N PHE A 24 11.19 -13.55 -17.97
CA PHE A 24 10.83 -12.14 -17.81
C PHE A 24 11.42 -11.28 -18.94
N ASN A 25 10.95 -10.03 -19.05
CA ASN A 25 11.53 -9.03 -19.96
C ASN A 25 12.90 -8.57 -19.44
N ILE A 26 13.79 -8.20 -20.37
CA ILE A 26 15.09 -7.60 -20.11
C ILE A 26 15.13 -6.23 -20.79
N ARG A 27 15.53 -5.20 -20.05
CA ARG A 27 15.65 -3.81 -20.51
C ARG A 27 17.04 -3.25 -20.30
N ASP A 28 17.39 -2.18 -21.01
CA ASP A 28 18.58 -1.39 -20.71
C ASP A 28 18.32 -0.37 -19.59
N ALA A 29 19.37 0.37 -19.21
CA ALA A 29 19.28 1.43 -18.20
C ALA A 29 18.29 2.55 -18.56
N ASP A 30 18.05 2.77 -19.85
CA ASP A 30 17.08 3.76 -20.36
C ASP A 30 15.65 3.22 -20.45
N ARG A 31 15.42 1.97 -20.01
CA ARG A 31 14.14 1.26 -19.98
C ARG A 31 13.65 0.80 -21.36
N THR A 32 14.52 0.78 -22.36
CA THR A 32 14.21 0.21 -23.68
C THR A 32 14.17 -1.31 -23.56
N LEU A 33 13.11 -1.92 -24.11
CA LEU A 33 13.00 -3.38 -24.16
C LEU A 33 14.11 -3.95 -25.03
N LEU A 34 15.03 -4.71 -24.42
CA LEU A 34 16.10 -5.41 -25.12
C LEU A 34 15.64 -6.80 -25.57
N LEU A 35 15.00 -7.55 -24.66
CA LEU A 35 14.44 -8.86 -24.94
C LEU A 35 13.11 -9.03 -24.20
N ALA A 36 12.12 -9.59 -24.90
CA ALA A 36 10.82 -9.89 -24.30
C ALA A 36 10.81 -11.27 -23.62
N THR A 37 9.92 -11.41 -22.65
CA THR A 37 9.57 -12.70 -22.04
C THR A 37 9.25 -13.73 -23.13
N GLY A 38 9.74 -14.96 -22.98
CA GLY A 38 9.59 -16.03 -23.96
C GLY A 38 10.60 -16.00 -25.11
N GLN A 39 11.36 -14.92 -25.30
CA GLN A 39 12.46 -14.91 -26.28
C GLN A 39 13.65 -15.73 -25.80
N LEU A 40 14.40 -16.27 -26.76
CA LEU A 40 15.56 -17.10 -26.49
C LEU A 40 16.83 -16.25 -26.45
N ILE A 41 17.66 -16.45 -25.43
CA ILE A 41 19.07 -16.06 -25.52
C ILE A 41 19.79 -17.18 -26.29
N THR A 42 20.38 -16.82 -27.42
CA THR A 42 20.90 -17.77 -28.40
C THR A 42 22.35 -18.18 -28.15
N SER A 43 23.10 -17.41 -27.36
CA SER A 43 24.50 -17.70 -27.05
C SER A 43 24.96 -17.09 -25.72
N GLU A 44 26.02 -17.66 -25.14
CA GLU A 44 26.67 -17.11 -23.95
C GLU A 44 27.24 -15.70 -24.20
N ALA A 45 27.69 -15.42 -25.43
CA ALA A 45 28.14 -14.10 -25.83
C ALA A 45 27.03 -13.05 -25.78
N GLN A 46 25.80 -13.41 -26.19
CA GLN A 46 24.63 -12.54 -26.06
C GLN A 46 24.29 -12.29 -24.59
N LEU A 47 24.35 -13.33 -23.74
CA LEU A 47 24.13 -13.20 -22.31
C LEU A 47 25.14 -12.27 -21.65
N GLN A 48 26.43 -12.44 -21.96
CA GLN A 48 27.49 -11.59 -21.44
C GLN A 48 27.35 -10.14 -21.92
N ALA A 49 26.99 -9.93 -23.20
CA ALA A 49 26.76 -8.59 -23.73
C ALA A 49 25.60 -7.85 -23.03
N LEU A 50 24.56 -8.57 -22.59
CA LEU A 50 23.48 -7.98 -21.79
C LEU A 50 23.95 -7.61 -20.38
N ARG A 51 24.77 -8.46 -19.75
CA ARG A 51 25.40 -8.18 -18.44
C ARG A 51 26.29 -6.95 -18.49
N ASP A 52 27.17 -6.88 -19.49
CA ASP A 52 28.13 -5.77 -19.64
C ASP A 52 27.43 -4.43 -19.92
N ARG A 53 26.23 -4.47 -20.50
CA ARG A 53 25.37 -3.30 -20.72
C ARG A 53 24.52 -2.91 -19.51
N GLY A 54 24.60 -3.65 -18.41
CA GLY A 54 23.79 -3.41 -17.21
C GLY A 54 22.30 -3.65 -17.45
N ALA A 55 21.95 -4.66 -18.25
CA ALA A 55 20.55 -4.98 -18.52
C ALA A 55 19.84 -5.51 -17.26
N LEU A 56 18.59 -5.10 -17.05
CA LEU A 56 17.79 -5.36 -15.86
C LEU A 56 16.45 -6.02 -16.22
N THR A 57 15.80 -6.71 -15.27
CA THR A 57 14.38 -7.05 -15.40
C THR A 57 13.49 -5.82 -15.28
N ASP A 58 12.22 -5.94 -15.68
CA ASP A 58 11.20 -4.91 -15.43
C ASP A 58 11.12 -4.55 -13.93
N SER A 59 11.12 -5.56 -13.05
CA SER A 59 11.13 -5.39 -11.60
C SER A 59 12.38 -4.67 -11.08
N ALA A 60 13.58 -5.08 -11.50
CA ALA A 60 14.83 -4.48 -11.05
C ALA A 60 15.00 -3.04 -11.59
N SER A 61 14.54 -2.77 -12.80
CA SER A 61 14.51 -1.42 -13.38
C SER A 61 13.54 -0.50 -12.63
N ALA A 62 12.35 -1.01 -12.27
CA ALA A 62 11.39 -0.29 -11.44
C ALA A 62 11.95 0.05 -10.05
N ARG A 63 12.58 -0.93 -9.39
CA ARG A 63 13.26 -0.77 -8.10
C ARG A 63 14.34 0.31 -8.17
N ALA A 64 15.25 0.23 -9.14
CA ALA A 64 16.34 1.21 -9.31
C ALA A 64 15.80 2.64 -9.52
N ARG A 65 14.74 2.79 -10.33
CA ARG A 65 14.06 4.09 -10.50
C ARG A 65 13.56 4.64 -9.17
N VAL A 66 12.96 3.78 -8.34
CA VAL A 66 12.48 4.19 -7.02
C VAL A 66 13.64 4.50 -6.09
N ASP A 67 14.74 3.77 -6.10
CA ASP A 67 15.88 4.04 -5.22
C ASP A 67 16.62 5.34 -5.59
N GLU A 68 16.73 5.64 -6.88
CA GLU A 68 17.49 6.78 -7.41
C GLU A 68 16.67 8.08 -7.47
N ALA A 69 15.34 8.02 -7.34
CA ALA A 69 14.50 9.21 -7.44
C ALA A 69 14.84 10.23 -6.35
N ARG A 70 14.69 11.52 -6.65
CA ARG A 70 14.79 12.57 -5.62
C ARG A 70 13.51 12.62 -4.78
N PRO A 71 13.55 13.08 -3.52
CA PRO A 71 12.37 13.14 -2.67
C PRO A 71 11.16 13.85 -3.31
N GLU A 72 11.39 14.95 -4.02
CA GLU A 72 10.35 15.69 -4.73
C GLU A 72 9.66 14.90 -5.85
N GLN A 73 10.26 13.81 -6.34
CA GLN A 73 9.70 12.94 -7.38
C GLN A 73 8.86 11.79 -6.79
N LEU A 74 8.95 11.52 -5.49
CA LEU A 74 8.23 10.41 -4.84
C LEU A 74 6.70 10.53 -4.95
N PRO A 75 6.06 11.71 -4.80
CA PRO A 75 4.61 11.82 -4.98
C PRO A 75 4.14 11.42 -6.39
N GLU A 76 4.85 11.84 -7.43
CA GLU A 76 4.54 11.50 -8.81
C GLU A 76 4.71 10.00 -9.06
N LEU A 77 5.80 9.40 -8.55
CA LEU A 77 6.03 7.95 -8.62
C LEU A 77 4.91 7.16 -7.94
N TRP A 78 4.45 7.61 -6.77
CA TRP A 78 3.30 7.00 -6.10
C TRP A 78 2.05 7.04 -6.98
N ALA A 79 1.75 8.19 -7.62
CA ALA A 79 0.59 8.32 -8.51
C ALA A 79 0.69 7.37 -9.71
N GLU A 80 1.86 7.26 -10.34
CA GLU A 80 2.11 6.31 -11.43
C GLU A 80 1.92 4.85 -10.98
N CYS A 81 2.41 4.49 -9.80
CA CYS A 81 2.24 3.14 -9.25
C CYS A 81 0.76 2.83 -9.00
N MET A 82 0.00 3.79 -8.47
CA MET A 82 -1.45 3.65 -8.29
C MET A 82 -2.17 3.42 -9.62
N ASP A 83 -1.76 4.12 -10.68
CA ASP A 83 -2.31 3.92 -12.03
C ASP A 83 -1.93 2.56 -12.61
N GLY A 84 -0.69 2.10 -12.41
CA GLY A 84 -0.21 0.78 -12.80
C GLY A 84 -0.99 -0.35 -12.14
N VAL A 85 -1.18 -0.28 -10.81
CA VAL A 85 -2.03 -1.23 -10.07
C VAL A 85 -3.47 -1.17 -10.57
N ALA A 86 -4.02 0.02 -10.79
CA ALA A 86 -5.38 0.18 -11.31
C ALA A 86 -5.55 -0.52 -12.67
N ALA A 87 -4.56 -0.38 -13.55
CA ALA A 87 -4.55 -1.04 -14.85
C ALA A 87 -4.47 -2.56 -14.71
N ALA A 88 -3.57 -3.07 -13.85
CA ALA A 88 -3.44 -4.50 -13.59
C ALA A 88 -4.75 -5.12 -13.06
N LEU A 89 -5.36 -4.51 -12.04
CA LEU A 89 -6.61 -5.01 -11.44
C LEU A 89 -7.78 -5.00 -12.44
N ARG A 90 -7.88 -4.00 -13.31
CA ARG A 90 -8.89 -3.95 -14.39
C ARG A 90 -8.65 -5.00 -15.48
N ALA A 91 -7.40 -5.40 -15.69
CA ALA A 91 -7.01 -6.42 -16.65
C ALA A 91 -7.03 -7.85 -16.06
N SER A 92 -7.74 -8.07 -14.95
CA SER A 92 -7.73 -9.32 -14.19
C SER A 92 -8.21 -10.58 -14.93
N GLU A 93 -8.98 -10.41 -16.00
CA GLU A 93 -9.44 -11.52 -16.86
C GLU A 93 -8.45 -11.86 -17.98
N GLN A 94 -7.35 -11.12 -18.14
CA GLN A 94 -6.40 -11.32 -19.22
C GLN A 94 -5.35 -12.40 -18.87
N ALA A 95 -4.90 -13.15 -19.87
CA ALA A 95 -3.96 -14.27 -19.69
C ALA A 95 -2.60 -13.89 -19.05
N HIS A 96 -2.23 -12.61 -19.08
CA HIS A 96 -0.99 -12.08 -18.52
C HIS A 96 -1.20 -11.29 -17.22
N PHE A 97 -2.34 -11.44 -16.56
CA PHE A 97 -2.65 -10.73 -15.32
C PHE A 97 -1.58 -10.91 -14.23
N ARG A 98 -1.09 -12.15 -14.04
CA ARG A 98 -0.04 -12.43 -13.05
C ARG A 98 1.21 -11.56 -13.27
N ALA A 99 1.70 -11.50 -14.51
CA ALA A 99 2.86 -10.68 -14.84
C ALA A 99 2.58 -9.19 -14.64
N ALA A 100 1.43 -8.71 -15.11
CA ALA A 100 1.03 -7.31 -14.93
C ALA A 100 0.90 -6.91 -13.45
N LEU A 101 0.41 -7.83 -12.60
CA LEU A 101 0.33 -7.61 -11.16
C LEU A 101 1.71 -7.60 -10.50
N ASP A 102 2.61 -8.50 -10.89
CA ASP A 102 3.99 -8.54 -10.39
C ASP A 102 4.76 -7.26 -10.78
N ASP A 103 4.62 -6.81 -12.03
CA ASP A 103 5.22 -5.57 -12.53
C ASP A 103 4.67 -4.32 -11.84
N ALA A 104 3.38 -4.30 -11.51
CA ALA A 104 2.74 -3.19 -10.79
C ALA A 104 3.05 -3.21 -9.27
N ALA A 105 3.27 -4.39 -8.69
CA ALA A 105 3.53 -4.57 -7.27
C ALA A 105 4.95 -4.13 -6.86
N GLU A 106 5.96 -4.43 -7.67
CA GLU A 106 7.36 -4.15 -7.32
C GLU A 106 7.65 -2.65 -7.05
N PRO A 107 7.23 -1.70 -7.92
CA PRO A 107 7.40 -0.28 -7.63
C PRO A 107 6.76 0.15 -6.30
N VAL A 108 5.59 -0.40 -5.96
CA VAL A 108 4.89 -0.09 -4.70
C VAL A 108 5.69 -0.60 -3.51
N LEU A 109 6.18 -1.84 -3.57
CA LEU A 109 7.05 -2.42 -2.53
C LEU A 109 8.32 -1.60 -2.34
N ALA A 110 8.97 -1.21 -3.44
CA ALA A 110 10.15 -0.36 -3.42
C ALA A 110 9.88 0.98 -2.71
N LEU A 111 8.73 1.61 -2.98
CA LEU A 111 8.35 2.87 -2.34
C LEU A 111 8.05 2.70 -0.84
N ILE A 112 7.42 1.60 -0.44
CA ILE A 112 7.17 1.26 0.97
C ILE A 112 8.50 1.09 1.71
N GLU A 113 9.43 0.32 1.15
CA GLU A 113 10.72 0.04 1.77
C GLU A 113 11.62 1.27 1.82
N ARG A 114 11.54 2.13 0.80
CA ARG A 114 12.31 3.38 0.72
C ARG A 114 11.85 4.39 1.78
N ASP A 115 10.55 4.58 1.94
CA ASP A 115 9.99 5.53 2.88
C ASP A 115 8.66 5.03 3.50
N PRO A 116 8.74 4.29 4.62
CA PRO A 116 7.55 3.79 5.31
C PRO A 116 6.63 4.91 5.84
N ASP A 117 7.18 6.08 6.17
CA ASP A 117 6.40 7.21 6.68
C ASP A 117 5.57 7.83 5.54
N LEU A 118 6.17 7.95 4.36
CA LEU A 118 5.44 8.35 3.16
C LEU A 118 4.39 7.30 2.76
N ALA A 119 4.68 6.01 2.89
CA ALA A 119 3.71 4.97 2.63
C ALA A 119 2.50 5.05 3.59
N ILE A 120 2.73 5.27 4.89
CA ILE A 120 1.66 5.52 5.87
C ILE A 120 0.88 6.79 5.50
N PHE A 121 1.58 7.86 5.09
CA PHE A 121 0.95 9.09 4.63
C PHE A 121 -0.02 8.83 3.46
N GLN A 122 0.36 7.99 2.50
CA GLN A 122 -0.53 7.60 1.39
C GLN A 122 -1.78 6.86 1.88
N VAL A 123 -1.64 5.94 2.84
CA VAL A 123 -2.80 5.22 3.40
C VAL A 123 -3.83 6.18 4.03
N LEU A 124 -3.34 7.27 4.65
CA LEU A 124 -4.16 8.19 5.44
C LEU A 124 -4.75 9.34 4.63
N ARG A 125 -4.12 9.70 3.51
CA ARG A 125 -4.57 10.82 2.66
C ARG A 125 -5.36 10.27 1.50
N GLN A 126 -6.66 10.54 1.49
CA GLN A 126 -7.55 10.20 0.39
C GLN A 126 -7.98 11.48 -0.31
N ASN A 127 -7.88 11.53 -1.63
CA ASN A 127 -8.52 12.64 -2.34
C ASN A 127 -10.03 12.37 -2.36
N PRO A 128 -10.88 13.37 -2.04
CA PRO A 128 -12.33 13.21 -2.09
C PRO A 128 -12.86 12.77 -3.47
N ASP A 129 -12.11 13.08 -4.54
CA ASP A 129 -12.42 12.68 -5.92
C ASP A 129 -12.10 11.20 -6.20
N ASP A 130 -11.38 10.50 -5.30
CA ASP A 130 -11.01 9.09 -5.44
C ASP A 130 -12.16 8.12 -5.11
N ASN A 131 -13.34 8.60 -4.73
CA ASN A 131 -14.50 7.73 -4.45
C ASN A 131 -14.84 6.82 -5.64
N VAL A 132 -14.65 7.30 -6.88
CA VAL A 132 -14.84 6.48 -8.10
C VAL A 132 -13.76 5.40 -8.23
N ARG A 133 -12.55 5.67 -7.72
CA ARG A 133 -11.38 4.76 -7.72
C ARG A 133 -11.26 3.96 -6.42
N TYR A 134 -12.24 4.05 -5.50
CA TYR A 134 -12.12 3.54 -4.13
C TYR A 134 -11.66 2.09 -4.05
N GLY A 135 -12.17 1.18 -4.90
CA GLY A 135 -11.76 -0.22 -4.86
C GLY A 135 -10.25 -0.43 -5.09
N VAL A 136 -9.66 0.35 -6.00
CA VAL A 136 -8.21 0.31 -6.25
C VAL A 136 -7.44 0.95 -5.09
N THR A 137 -7.88 2.13 -4.65
CA THR A 137 -7.25 2.84 -3.52
C THR A 137 -7.24 1.98 -2.26
N HIS A 138 -8.38 1.35 -1.94
CA HIS A 138 -8.50 0.43 -0.81
C HIS A 138 -7.58 -0.78 -0.94
N SER A 139 -7.47 -1.37 -2.14
CA SER A 139 -6.58 -2.50 -2.40
C SER A 139 -5.11 -2.12 -2.16
N VAL A 140 -4.67 -0.96 -2.63
CA VAL A 140 -3.30 -0.48 -2.37
C VAL A 140 -3.09 -0.16 -0.90
N HIS A 141 -4.04 0.54 -0.26
CA HIS A 141 -3.93 0.91 1.16
C HIS A 141 -3.87 -0.33 2.05
N ALA A 142 -4.69 -1.34 1.75
CA ALA A 142 -4.65 -2.63 2.42
C ALA A 142 -3.30 -3.33 2.21
N SER A 143 -2.74 -3.31 0.99
CA SER A 143 -1.44 -3.90 0.71
C SER A 143 -0.28 -3.23 1.47
N ILE A 144 -0.23 -1.90 1.48
CA ILE A 144 0.76 -1.11 2.23
C ILE A 144 0.67 -1.44 3.72
N THR A 145 -0.55 -1.36 4.28
CA THR A 145 -0.81 -1.63 5.70
C THR A 145 -0.39 -3.07 6.06
N THR A 146 -0.74 -4.04 5.22
CA THR A 146 -0.40 -5.46 5.43
C THR A 146 1.12 -5.66 5.42
N HIS A 147 1.84 -5.08 4.46
CA HIS A 147 3.29 -5.20 4.38
C HIS A 147 3.99 -4.64 5.62
N LEU A 148 3.64 -3.42 6.03
CA LEU A 148 4.23 -2.76 7.21
C LEU A 148 3.96 -3.57 8.50
N VAL A 149 2.73 -4.07 8.67
CA VAL A 149 2.36 -4.85 9.85
C VAL A 149 3.04 -6.23 9.85
N ALA A 150 3.12 -6.89 8.69
CA ALA A 150 3.83 -8.17 8.53
C ALA A 150 5.33 -8.03 8.85
N GLN A 151 5.98 -6.97 8.39
CA GLN A 151 7.37 -6.67 8.77
C GLN A 151 7.52 -6.46 10.28
N ARG A 152 6.58 -5.74 10.90
CA ARG A 152 6.58 -5.54 12.35
C ARG A 152 6.38 -6.84 13.13
N LEU A 153 5.57 -7.76 12.60
CA LEU A 153 5.39 -9.12 13.11
C LEU A 153 6.60 -10.02 12.82
N ARG A 154 7.60 -9.52 12.09
CA ARG A 154 8.82 -10.24 11.68
C ARG A 154 8.53 -11.47 10.81
N TRP A 155 7.51 -11.39 9.97
CA TRP A 155 7.27 -12.39 8.95
C TRP A 155 8.45 -12.46 7.97
N SER A 156 8.67 -13.64 7.40
CA SER A 156 9.73 -13.82 6.41
C SER A 156 9.47 -12.94 5.17
N PRO A 157 10.50 -12.54 4.40
CA PRO A 157 10.31 -11.76 3.18
C PRO A 157 9.30 -12.39 2.20
N GLY A 158 9.36 -13.72 2.04
CA GLY A 158 8.41 -14.47 1.21
C GLY A 158 6.97 -14.40 1.74
N GLN A 159 6.78 -14.63 3.04
CA GLN A 159 5.45 -14.54 3.68
C GLN A 159 4.88 -13.12 3.63
N THR A 160 5.70 -12.09 3.83
CA THR A 160 5.31 -10.68 3.69
C THR A 160 4.91 -10.35 2.26
N LEU A 161 5.64 -10.84 1.26
CA LEU A 161 5.30 -10.65 -0.16
C LEU A 161 3.98 -11.33 -0.52
N THR A 162 3.78 -12.58 -0.08
CA THR A 162 2.52 -13.31 -0.27
C THR A 162 1.35 -12.56 0.39
N ALA A 163 1.52 -12.09 1.63
CA ALA A 163 0.48 -11.31 2.32
C ALA A 163 0.18 -9.97 1.64
N PHE A 164 1.20 -9.27 1.15
CA PHE A 164 1.04 -8.04 0.37
C PHE A 164 0.21 -8.27 -0.89
N LYS A 165 0.56 -9.30 -1.68
CA LYS A 165 -0.19 -9.64 -2.91
C LYS A 165 -1.61 -10.11 -2.60
N ALA A 166 -1.80 -10.86 -1.51
CA ALA A 166 -3.12 -11.25 -1.03
C ALA A 166 -3.99 -10.04 -0.66
N ALA A 167 -3.45 -9.07 0.08
CA ALA A 167 -4.14 -7.82 0.39
C ALA A 167 -4.49 -7.01 -0.87
N LEU A 168 -3.56 -6.95 -1.84
CA LEU A 168 -3.73 -6.21 -3.08
C LEU A 168 -4.86 -6.79 -3.96
N THR A 169 -5.13 -8.09 -3.85
CA THR A 169 -6.12 -8.78 -4.68
C THR A 169 -7.33 -9.33 -3.93
N MET A 170 -7.43 -9.20 -2.60
CA MET A 170 -8.50 -9.83 -1.81
C MET A 170 -9.90 -9.43 -2.26
N ASN A 171 -10.04 -8.21 -2.80
CA ASN A 171 -11.29 -7.65 -3.29
C ASN A 171 -11.41 -7.66 -4.82
N ILE A 172 -10.55 -8.39 -5.55
CA ILE A 172 -10.44 -8.32 -7.02
C ILE A 172 -11.78 -8.54 -7.74
N ALA A 173 -12.61 -9.46 -7.23
CA ALA A 173 -13.93 -9.77 -7.79
C ALA A 173 -15.00 -8.69 -7.55
N MET A 174 -14.70 -7.65 -6.77
CA MET A 174 -15.64 -6.58 -6.45
C MET A 174 -15.06 -5.17 -6.51
N VAL A 175 -13.87 -4.96 -7.11
CA VAL A 175 -13.20 -3.63 -7.19
C VAL A 175 -14.12 -2.56 -7.76
N GLU A 176 -14.80 -2.83 -8.88
CA GLU A 176 -15.73 -1.87 -9.50
C GLU A 176 -17.00 -1.65 -8.65
N LEU A 177 -17.48 -2.70 -7.98
CA LEU A 177 -18.60 -2.57 -7.06
C LEU A 177 -18.22 -1.70 -5.86
N GLN A 178 -17.01 -1.85 -5.30
CA GLN A 178 -16.53 -1.00 -4.21
C GLN A 178 -16.55 0.49 -4.59
N GLY A 179 -16.11 0.84 -5.81
CA GLY A 179 -16.19 2.21 -6.33
C GLY A 179 -17.62 2.76 -6.36
N ARG A 180 -18.56 1.98 -6.92
CA ARG A 180 -19.99 2.37 -6.93
C ARG A 180 -20.55 2.55 -5.52
N LEU A 181 -20.24 1.61 -4.61
CA LEU A 181 -20.72 1.64 -3.23
C LEU A 181 -20.15 2.79 -2.40
N ALA A 182 -18.93 3.25 -2.69
CA ALA A 182 -18.33 4.39 -2.01
C ALA A 182 -19.16 5.69 -2.23
N THR A 183 -19.73 5.84 -3.43
CA THR A 183 -20.59 6.97 -3.81
C THR A 183 -22.08 6.75 -3.53
N GLN A 184 -22.48 5.54 -3.15
CA GLN A 184 -23.88 5.17 -3.01
C GLN A 184 -24.45 5.63 -1.65
N VAL A 185 -25.57 6.37 -1.70
CA VAL A 185 -26.32 6.78 -0.50
C VAL A 185 -27.47 5.86 -0.13
N SER A 186 -27.97 5.07 -1.09
CA SER A 186 -29.05 4.12 -0.88
C SER A 186 -28.58 2.82 -0.22
N ALA A 187 -29.50 2.13 0.45
CA ALA A 187 -29.22 0.80 1.00
C ALA A 187 -28.82 -0.20 -0.10
N LEU A 188 -28.01 -1.19 0.26
CA LEU A 188 -27.57 -2.23 -0.67
C LEU A 188 -28.77 -2.96 -1.28
N THR A 189 -28.69 -3.26 -2.58
CA THR A 189 -29.66 -4.18 -3.21
C THR A 189 -29.38 -5.63 -2.82
N PRO A 190 -30.34 -6.55 -2.97
CA PRO A 190 -30.09 -7.98 -2.76
C PRO A 190 -28.92 -8.51 -3.59
N LEU A 191 -28.80 -8.08 -4.86
CA LEU A 191 -27.71 -8.46 -5.74
C LEU A 191 -26.36 -7.95 -5.23
N GLN A 192 -26.27 -6.68 -4.83
CA GLN A 192 -25.04 -6.12 -4.25
C GLN A 192 -24.61 -6.88 -2.99
N ARG A 193 -25.56 -7.24 -2.11
CA ARG A 193 -25.27 -8.05 -0.93
C ARG A 193 -24.76 -9.44 -1.29
N ALA A 194 -25.32 -10.09 -2.31
CA ALA A 194 -24.86 -11.38 -2.80
C ALA A 194 -23.42 -11.27 -3.34
N THR A 195 -23.15 -10.29 -4.21
CA THR A 195 -21.80 -10.05 -4.74
C THR A 195 -20.78 -9.80 -3.63
N ILE A 196 -21.10 -9.00 -2.61
CA ILE A 196 -20.22 -8.78 -1.45
C ILE A 196 -19.97 -10.09 -0.68
N ARG A 197 -20.95 -10.98 -0.55
CA ARG A 197 -20.75 -12.26 0.17
C ARG A 197 -19.94 -13.27 -0.63
N GLU A 198 -20.09 -13.26 -1.95
CA GLU A 198 -19.49 -14.23 -2.86
C GLU A 198 -18.07 -13.85 -3.31
N HIS A 199 -17.69 -12.57 -3.22
CA HIS A 199 -16.42 -12.09 -3.77
C HIS A 199 -15.17 -12.80 -3.24
N PRO A 200 -15.06 -13.33 -2.00
CA PRO A 200 -13.84 -14.01 -1.58
C PRO A 200 -13.57 -15.25 -2.45
N MET A 201 -14.58 -16.09 -2.63
CA MET A 201 -14.46 -17.30 -3.47
C MET A 201 -14.35 -16.94 -4.95
N ARG A 202 -15.09 -15.95 -5.42
CA ARG A 202 -14.96 -15.49 -6.80
C ARG A 202 -13.56 -14.92 -7.09
N GLY A 203 -12.97 -14.23 -6.12
CA GLY A 203 -11.60 -13.74 -6.20
C GLY A 203 -10.59 -14.88 -6.31
N VAL A 204 -10.74 -15.94 -5.52
CA VAL A 204 -9.93 -17.17 -5.64
C VAL A 204 -10.03 -17.77 -7.04
N GLU A 205 -11.24 -17.93 -7.58
CA GLU A 205 -11.46 -18.45 -8.94
C GLU A 205 -10.73 -17.61 -10.00
N MET A 206 -10.83 -16.27 -9.91
CA MET A 206 -10.15 -15.36 -10.84
C MET A 206 -8.63 -15.49 -10.75
N LEU A 207 -8.08 -15.54 -9.53
CA LEU A 207 -6.64 -15.66 -9.31
C LEU A 207 -6.10 -17.00 -9.81
N GLN A 208 -6.81 -18.10 -9.55
CA GLN A 208 -6.45 -19.42 -10.06
C GLN A 208 -6.50 -19.48 -11.59
N ALA A 209 -7.53 -18.90 -12.20
CA ALA A 209 -7.64 -18.81 -13.66
C ALA A 209 -6.48 -18.00 -14.28
N ALA A 210 -5.96 -17.02 -13.55
CA ALA A 210 -4.78 -16.24 -13.93
C ALA A 210 -3.43 -16.93 -13.61
N GLY A 211 -3.43 -18.19 -13.16
CA GLY A 211 -2.22 -18.97 -12.90
C GLY A 211 -1.54 -18.68 -11.56
N ILE A 212 -2.27 -18.10 -10.59
CA ILE A 212 -1.82 -18.00 -9.20
C ILE A 212 -2.05 -19.35 -8.51
N ALA A 213 -0.97 -19.92 -7.98
CA ALA A 213 -0.99 -21.23 -7.30
C ALA A 213 -0.44 -21.18 -5.87
N ASP A 214 -0.10 -19.99 -5.37
CA ASP A 214 0.33 -19.79 -3.97
C ASP A 214 -0.87 -20.04 -3.05
N ARG A 215 -0.80 -21.10 -2.23
CA ARG A 215 -1.90 -21.51 -1.36
C ARG A 215 -2.16 -20.50 -0.25
N ASP A 216 -1.12 -19.93 0.34
CA ASP A 216 -1.26 -18.99 1.44
C ASP A 216 -1.87 -17.67 0.94
N TRP A 217 -1.55 -17.27 -0.30
CA TRP A 217 -2.24 -16.17 -0.98
C TRP A 217 -3.74 -16.49 -1.16
N LEU A 218 -4.06 -17.61 -1.80
CA LEU A 218 -5.44 -17.97 -2.12
C LEU A 218 -6.29 -18.17 -0.86
N ASP A 219 -5.74 -18.80 0.19
CA ASP A 219 -6.40 -18.96 1.49
C ASP A 219 -6.60 -17.60 2.18
N GLY A 220 -5.61 -16.70 2.09
CA GLY A 220 -5.74 -15.31 2.50
C GLY A 220 -6.95 -14.63 1.87
N VAL A 221 -7.09 -14.72 0.55
CA VAL A 221 -8.23 -14.14 -0.20
C VAL A 221 -9.54 -14.82 0.14
N ALA A 222 -9.58 -16.15 0.25
CA ALA A 222 -10.79 -16.90 0.56
C ALA A 222 -11.36 -16.56 1.95
N GLN A 223 -10.47 -16.34 2.93
CA GLN A 223 -10.81 -16.33 4.35
C GLN A 223 -10.77 -14.94 5.00
N HIS A 224 -10.44 -13.87 4.28
CA HIS A 224 -10.27 -12.53 4.89
C HIS A 224 -11.53 -11.94 5.55
N HIS A 225 -12.71 -12.56 5.36
CA HIS A 225 -13.94 -12.23 6.08
C HIS A 225 -14.36 -13.25 7.15
N GLU A 226 -13.57 -14.31 7.35
CA GLU A 226 -13.79 -15.29 8.41
C GLU A 226 -13.51 -14.70 9.79
N ALA A 227 -14.18 -15.22 10.83
CA ALA A 227 -13.99 -14.75 12.21
C ALA A 227 -13.78 -15.95 13.14
N PRO A 228 -12.85 -15.90 14.13
CA PRO A 228 -12.52 -17.07 14.96
C PRO A 228 -13.69 -17.67 15.75
N ASP A 229 -14.79 -16.91 15.93
CA ASP A 229 -16.02 -17.36 16.56
C ASP A 229 -16.97 -18.11 15.59
N GLY A 230 -16.64 -18.20 14.30
CA GLY A 230 -17.44 -18.80 13.24
C GLY A 230 -18.56 -17.89 12.71
N SER A 231 -18.59 -16.61 13.08
CA SER A 231 -19.58 -15.64 12.60
C SER A 231 -19.28 -15.07 11.20
N GLY A 232 -18.06 -15.30 10.71
CA GLY A 232 -17.59 -14.84 9.41
C GLY A 232 -18.20 -15.55 8.21
N TYR A 233 -17.67 -15.25 7.03
CA TYR A 233 -18.11 -15.83 5.76
C TYR A 233 -16.91 -15.94 4.80
N PRO A 234 -16.98 -16.79 3.76
CA PRO A 234 -18.12 -17.59 3.29
C PRO A 234 -18.28 -18.98 3.92
N LEU A 235 -17.22 -19.54 4.51
CA LEU A 235 -17.10 -20.90 5.01
C LEU A 235 -17.43 -21.04 6.51
N ARG A 236 -17.47 -19.93 7.27
CA ARG A 236 -17.73 -19.89 8.72
C ARG A 236 -16.67 -20.65 9.52
N LEU A 237 -15.42 -20.46 9.13
CA LEU A 237 -14.26 -21.09 9.77
C LEU A 237 -14.05 -20.54 11.18
N ARG A 238 -13.48 -21.38 12.04
CA ARG A 238 -12.97 -20.98 13.37
C ARG A 238 -11.46 -20.96 13.42
N ASP A 239 -10.84 -21.83 12.63
CA ASP A 239 -9.40 -21.86 12.39
C ASP A 239 -9.13 -21.10 11.09
N ILE A 240 -8.39 -20.00 11.19
CA ILE A 240 -8.20 -19.02 10.11
C ILE A 240 -6.70 -18.82 9.95
N GLY A 241 -6.21 -18.92 8.71
CA GLY A 241 -4.80 -18.73 8.41
C GLY A 241 -4.28 -17.35 8.86
N GLU A 242 -3.01 -17.26 9.21
CA GLU A 242 -2.40 -16.03 9.74
C GLU A 242 -2.53 -14.86 8.76
N ILE A 243 -2.32 -15.10 7.45
CA ILE A 243 -2.50 -14.08 6.42
C ILE A 243 -3.93 -13.58 6.40
N ALA A 244 -4.92 -14.48 6.32
CA ALA A 244 -6.34 -14.10 6.32
C ALA A 244 -6.75 -13.32 7.59
N SER A 245 -6.23 -13.73 8.75
CA SER A 245 -6.45 -13.05 10.03
C SER A 245 -5.90 -11.61 10.02
N LEU A 246 -4.71 -11.40 9.44
CA LEU A 246 -4.14 -10.07 9.26
C LEU A 246 -4.95 -9.26 8.23
N LEU A 247 -5.28 -9.84 7.08
CA LEU A 247 -6.06 -9.18 6.03
C LEU A 247 -7.40 -8.67 6.55
N ARG A 248 -8.11 -9.46 7.36
CA ARG A 248 -9.37 -9.02 7.98
C ARG A 248 -9.20 -7.75 8.81
N ARG A 249 -8.17 -7.70 9.66
CA ARG A 249 -7.90 -6.55 10.53
C ARG A 249 -7.53 -5.33 9.70
N VAL A 250 -6.70 -5.53 8.69
CA VAL A 250 -6.28 -4.48 7.75
C VAL A 250 -7.47 -3.94 6.95
N ASP A 251 -8.32 -4.81 6.40
CA ASP A 251 -9.52 -4.43 5.64
C ASP A 251 -10.46 -3.56 6.47
N ILE A 252 -10.72 -3.96 7.72
CA ILE A 252 -11.53 -3.19 8.67
C ILE A 252 -10.87 -1.84 8.99
N TYR A 253 -9.55 -1.84 9.23
CA TYR A 253 -8.79 -0.64 9.56
C TYR A 253 -8.83 0.38 8.42
N THR A 254 -8.38 0.00 7.22
CA THR A 254 -8.29 0.90 6.07
C THR A 254 -9.67 1.37 5.62
N ALA A 255 -10.69 0.51 5.72
CA ALA A 255 -12.07 0.94 5.49
C ALA A 255 -12.51 2.03 6.50
N LYS A 256 -12.14 1.93 7.78
CA LYS A 256 -12.47 2.96 8.80
C LYS A 256 -11.83 4.32 8.52
N LEU A 257 -10.58 4.31 8.02
CA LEU A 257 -9.85 5.53 7.61
C LEU A 257 -10.46 6.20 6.38
N SER A 258 -11.19 5.43 5.58
CA SER A 258 -11.80 5.94 4.35
C SER A 258 -13.16 6.57 4.64
N GLY A 259 -13.36 7.79 4.14
CA GLY A 259 -14.69 8.39 4.05
C GLY A 259 -15.51 7.73 2.94
N ARG A 260 -16.82 7.56 3.14
CA ARG A 260 -17.79 7.19 2.10
C ARG A 260 -18.96 8.17 2.16
N SER A 261 -19.79 8.25 1.12
CA SER A 261 -20.92 9.19 1.11
C SER A 261 -21.88 9.05 2.30
N THR A 262 -21.91 7.87 2.94
CA THR A 262 -22.76 7.57 4.11
C THR A 262 -22.03 7.58 5.45
N ARG A 263 -20.69 7.68 5.47
CA ARG A 263 -19.89 7.61 6.72
C ARG A 263 -18.61 8.43 6.59
N GLY A 264 -18.39 9.34 7.54
CA GLY A 264 -17.12 10.07 7.63
C GLY A 264 -15.93 9.16 7.94
N ALA A 265 -14.75 9.58 7.50
CA ALA A 265 -13.49 8.96 7.89
C ALA A 265 -13.30 9.03 9.42
N LEU A 266 -12.74 7.98 10.01
CA LEU A 266 -12.26 8.02 11.39
C LEU A 266 -10.78 8.42 11.42
N ALA A 267 -10.39 9.18 12.44
CA ALA A 267 -8.99 9.45 12.70
C ALA A 267 -8.23 8.14 12.98
N ALA A 268 -6.99 8.03 12.51
CA ALA A 268 -6.23 6.78 12.55
C ALA A 268 -6.01 6.23 13.97
N ASN A 269 -5.76 7.12 14.93
CA ASN A 269 -5.68 6.78 16.36
C ASN A 269 -6.98 6.17 16.90
N GLN A 270 -8.14 6.71 16.49
CA GLN A 270 -9.45 6.20 16.89
C GLN A 270 -9.73 4.85 16.24
N ALA A 271 -9.48 4.72 14.93
CA ALA A 271 -9.63 3.45 14.22
C ALA A 271 -8.74 2.35 14.82
N GLY A 272 -7.48 2.68 15.14
CA GLY A 272 -6.55 1.78 15.81
C GLY A 272 -7.00 1.42 17.22
N ARG A 273 -7.52 2.39 17.99
CA ARG A 273 -8.07 2.14 19.32
C ARG A 273 -9.25 1.18 19.28
N GLU A 274 -10.17 1.35 18.34
CA GLU A 274 -11.32 0.44 18.18
C GLU A 274 -10.88 -0.99 17.87
N ILE A 275 -9.90 -1.17 16.98
CA ILE A 275 -9.34 -2.50 16.65
C ILE A 275 -8.66 -3.11 17.88
N PHE A 276 -7.82 -2.35 18.57
CA PHE A 276 -7.15 -2.82 19.78
C PHE A 276 -8.13 -3.23 20.88
N MET A 277 -9.24 -2.52 21.05
CA MET A 277 -10.24 -2.82 22.08
C MET A 277 -11.06 -4.08 21.77
N GLN A 278 -11.13 -4.53 20.51
CA GLN A 278 -11.80 -5.79 20.15
C GLN A 278 -11.07 -7.01 20.73
N ASP A 279 -9.75 -7.01 20.64
CA ASP A 279 -8.88 -8.00 21.30
C ASP A 279 -7.51 -7.37 21.62
N PRO A 280 -7.32 -6.90 22.87
CA PRO A 280 -6.06 -6.27 23.29
C PRO A 280 -4.86 -7.23 23.37
N THR A 281 -5.14 -8.54 23.45
CA THR A 281 -4.11 -9.57 23.62
C THR A 281 -3.58 -10.10 22.29
N ASP A 282 -4.32 -9.85 21.20
CA ASP A 282 -3.96 -10.28 19.86
C ASP A 282 -2.69 -9.57 19.35
N PRO A 283 -1.65 -10.31 18.92
CA PRO A 283 -0.38 -9.73 18.47
C PRO A 283 -0.51 -8.93 17.18
N MET A 284 -1.45 -9.27 16.28
CA MET A 284 -1.67 -8.55 15.02
C MET A 284 -2.32 -7.19 15.26
N ASN A 285 -3.32 -7.12 16.15
CA ASN A 285 -3.92 -5.85 16.60
C ASN A 285 -2.87 -4.94 17.23
N ASN A 286 -2.03 -5.50 18.11
CA ASN A 286 -0.93 -4.80 18.73
C ASN A 286 0.09 -4.28 17.70
N ALA A 287 0.45 -5.10 16.70
CA ALA A 287 1.36 -4.70 15.65
C ALA A 287 0.78 -3.59 14.79
N LEU A 288 -0.48 -3.69 14.37
CA LEU A 288 -1.19 -2.68 13.59
C LEU A 288 -1.20 -1.32 14.30
N VAL A 289 -1.61 -1.29 15.57
CA VAL A 289 -1.65 -0.03 16.34
C VAL A 289 -0.26 0.55 16.56
N LYS A 290 0.75 -0.29 16.82
CA LYS A 290 2.12 0.19 17.03
C LYS A 290 2.77 0.68 15.73
N GLU A 291 2.39 0.16 14.58
CA GLU A 291 2.95 0.57 13.29
C GLU A 291 2.50 1.97 12.89
N PHE A 292 1.19 2.24 13.00
CA PHE A 292 0.63 3.56 12.72
C PHE A 292 0.82 4.55 13.89
N GLY A 293 0.93 4.06 15.12
CA GLY A 293 1.14 4.91 16.29
C GLY A 293 -0.03 5.84 16.60
N ILE A 294 0.23 6.90 17.35
CA ILE A 294 -0.79 7.84 17.84
C ILE A 294 -1.02 8.98 16.84
N TYR A 295 0.07 9.48 16.25
CA TYR A 295 0.04 10.53 15.24
C TYR A 295 0.78 10.06 13.99
N PRO A 296 0.19 9.14 13.20
CA PRO A 296 0.79 8.70 11.94
C PRO A 296 0.95 9.84 10.93
N PRO A 297 1.93 9.75 10.02
CA PRO A 297 2.01 10.61 8.84
C PRO A 297 0.68 10.71 8.10
N GLY A 298 0.24 11.93 7.77
CA GLY A 298 -1.08 12.22 7.19
C GLY A 298 -2.12 12.69 8.22
N CYS A 299 -1.88 12.47 9.52
CA CYS A 299 -2.76 12.96 10.57
C CYS A 299 -2.75 14.49 10.66
N CYS A 300 -3.93 15.11 10.71
CA CYS A 300 -4.09 16.54 10.92
C CYS A 300 -4.08 16.83 12.44
N VAL A 301 -3.29 17.81 12.87
CA VAL A 301 -3.07 18.09 14.28
C VAL A 301 -3.07 19.58 14.59
N ARG A 302 -3.37 19.90 15.85
CA ARG A 302 -3.13 21.21 16.46
C ARG A 302 -1.93 21.13 17.39
N LEU A 303 -1.05 22.11 17.31
CA LEU A 303 0.12 22.23 18.16
C LEU A 303 -0.16 23.16 19.35
N ALA A 304 0.64 23.04 20.42
CA ALA A 304 0.56 23.89 21.61
C ALA A 304 0.75 25.39 21.31
N SER A 305 1.42 25.73 20.21
CA SER A 305 1.54 27.10 19.70
C SER A 305 0.23 27.67 19.14
N GLY A 306 -0.81 26.84 18.98
CA GLY A 306 -2.06 27.17 18.28
C GLY A 306 -2.00 26.93 16.77
N GLU A 307 -0.81 26.65 16.22
CA GLU A 307 -0.65 26.30 14.81
C GLU A 307 -1.36 24.99 14.47
N THR A 308 -1.86 24.87 13.25
CA THR A 308 -2.43 23.62 12.73
C THR A 308 -1.67 23.15 11.50
N GLY A 309 -1.55 21.83 11.36
CA GLY A 309 -0.73 21.23 10.33
C GLY A 309 -0.97 19.74 10.18
N ILE A 310 -0.11 19.11 9.38
CA ILE A 310 -0.17 17.69 9.09
C ILE A 310 1.12 17.02 9.54
N VAL A 311 1.01 15.86 10.16
CA VAL A 311 2.16 15.01 10.47
C VAL A 311 2.79 14.52 9.18
N VAL A 312 4.07 14.77 9.00
CA VAL A 312 4.83 14.33 7.80
C VAL A 312 5.82 13.22 8.11
N LYS A 313 6.15 13.01 9.40
CA LYS A 313 7.11 12.00 9.82
C LYS A 313 6.82 11.55 11.25
N ARG A 314 7.04 10.26 11.54
CA ARG A 314 7.09 9.77 12.93
C ARG A 314 8.34 10.33 13.60
N GLY A 315 8.24 10.58 14.90
CA GLY A 315 9.37 11.07 15.70
C GLY A 315 10.02 9.98 16.56
N PRO A 316 10.96 10.38 17.43
CA PRO A 316 11.65 9.46 18.35
C PRO A 316 10.71 8.74 19.32
N SER A 317 9.55 9.33 19.61
CA SER A 317 8.49 8.73 20.42
C SER A 317 7.14 8.84 19.71
N ALA A 318 6.17 8.01 20.14
CA ALA A 318 4.84 7.95 19.54
C ALA A 318 4.06 9.28 19.60
N ASN A 319 4.41 10.18 20.53
CA ASN A 319 3.72 11.45 20.77
C ASN A 319 4.45 12.67 20.23
N THR A 320 5.61 12.48 19.60
CA THR A 320 6.47 13.58 19.15
C THR A 320 6.72 13.56 17.65
N PRO A 321 5.68 13.53 16.78
CA PRO A 321 5.85 13.56 15.33
C PRO A 321 6.51 14.85 14.81
N ILE A 322 6.99 14.81 13.56
CA ILE A 322 7.31 16.03 12.82
C ILE A 322 6.07 16.49 12.07
N VAL A 323 5.72 17.77 12.24
CA VAL A 323 4.51 18.37 11.68
C VAL A 323 4.88 19.44 10.67
N ALA A 324 4.31 19.37 9.47
CA ALA A 324 4.26 20.50 8.55
C ALA A 324 3.13 21.42 8.99
N SER A 325 3.47 22.53 9.64
CA SER A 325 2.55 23.59 10.01
C SER A 325 2.06 24.31 8.76
N LEU A 326 0.74 24.46 8.64
CA LEU A 326 0.06 25.02 7.47
C LEU A 326 -0.69 26.32 7.80
N ARG A 327 -1.10 26.49 9.05
CA ARG A 327 -1.80 27.69 9.53
C ARG A 327 -1.19 28.17 10.84
N ASP A 328 -1.12 29.49 10.98
CA ASP A 328 -0.71 30.12 12.22
C ASP A 328 -1.79 30.02 13.32
N ALA A 329 -1.47 30.48 14.53
CA ALA A 329 -2.39 30.47 15.67
C ALA A 329 -3.67 31.30 15.48
N SER A 330 -3.67 32.23 14.51
CA SER A 330 -4.85 33.02 14.13
C SER A 330 -5.69 32.33 13.03
N GLY A 331 -5.28 31.14 12.59
CA GLY A 331 -5.93 30.39 11.53
C GLY A 331 -5.62 30.91 10.12
N ARG A 332 -4.65 31.80 9.94
CA ARG A 332 -4.23 32.25 8.60
C ARG A 332 -3.31 31.21 7.99
N THR A 333 -3.55 30.89 6.71
CA THR A 333 -2.69 30.01 5.92
C THR A 333 -1.30 30.62 5.79
N LEU A 334 -0.28 29.82 6.10
CA LEU A 334 1.12 30.19 5.89
C LEU A 334 1.43 30.19 4.39
N ALA A 335 2.26 31.13 3.94
CA ALA A 335 2.68 31.19 2.54
C ALA A 335 3.44 29.93 2.12
N GLU A 336 4.26 29.40 3.04
CA GLU A 336 4.96 28.13 2.88
C GLU A 336 4.77 27.29 4.15
N PRO A 337 4.56 25.96 4.00
CA PRO A 337 4.53 25.05 5.14
C PRO A 337 5.82 25.10 5.96
N VAL A 338 5.71 25.06 7.29
CA VAL A 338 6.86 25.15 8.19
C VAL A 338 7.04 23.86 8.98
N ARG A 339 8.24 23.27 8.95
CA ARG A 339 8.56 22.09 9.75
C ARG A 339 8.58 22.42 11.25
N ARG A 340 7.80 21.69 12.04
CA ARG A 340 7.74 21.78 13.50
C ARG A 340 8.11 20.43 14.10
N ASP A 341 9.04 20.46 15.05
CA ASP A 341 9.40 19.30 15.87
C ASP A 341 8.59 19.36 17.16
N SER A 342 7.64 18.42 17.31
CA SER A 342 6.73 18.40 18.45
C SER A 342 7.34 17.83 19.73
N SER A 343 8.60 17.37 19.71
CA SER A 343 9.36 17.13 20.94
C SER A 343 9.61 18.41 21.74
N ARG A 344 9.55 19.58 21.08
CA ARG A 344 9.72 20.89 21.70
C ARG A 344 8.41 21.30 22.40
N PRO A 345 8.43 21.75 23.67
CA PRO A 345 7.22 22.05 24.44
C PRO A 345 6.21 22.98 23.75
N GLY A 346 6.68 24.02 23.05
CA GLY A 346 5.82 24.96 22.32
C GLY A 346 5.13 24.38 21.06
N PHE A 347 5.52 23.18 20.62
CA PHE A 347 4.99 22.54 19.42
C PHE A 347 4.44 21.13 19.70
N GLN A 348 4.22 20.77 20.96
CA GLN A 348 3.59 19.49 21.30
C GLN A 348 2.21 19.39 20.64
N VAL A 349 1.84 18.18 20.20
CA VAL A 349 0.50 17.93 19.70
C VAL A 349 -0.49 18.01 20.85
N VAL A 350 -1.50 18.88 20.73
CA VAL A 350 -2.54 19.06 21.75
C VAL A 350 -3.90 18.53 21.31
N ASP A 351 -4.13 18.38 20.00
CA ASP A 351 -5.39 17.89 19.47
C ASP A 351 -5.23 17.25 18.08
N THR A 352 -6.14 16.35 17.71
CA THR A 352 -6.28 15.76 16.38
C THR A 352 -7.47 16.38 15.66
N LEU A 353 -7.27 16.78 14.41
CA LEU A 353 -8.28 17.45 13.58
C LEU A 353 -8.74 16.53 12.46
N LEU A 354 -9.91 16.81 11.88
CA LEU A 354 -10.31 16.21 10.61
C LEU A 354 -9.71 17.03 9.46
N GLU A 355 -9.45 16.39 8.32
CA GLU A 355 -8.85 17.08 7.17
C GLU A 355 -9.69 18.26 6.68
N GLN A 356 -11.02 18.12 6.72
CA GLN A 356 -11.96 19.19 6.36
C GLN A 356 -11.77 20.46 7.19
N ASP A 357 -11.24 20.35 8.43
CA ASP A 357 -11.03 21.49 9.32
C ASP A 357 -9.82 22.34 8.90
N LEU A 358 -8.93 21.81 8.05
CA LEU A 358 -7.77 22.53 7.55
C LEU A 358 -8.12 23.50 6.42
N HIS A 359 -9.15 23.20 5.60
CA HIS A 359 -9.60 24.00 4.45
C HIS A 359 -8.47 24.49 3.49
N ILE A 360 -7.42 23.67 3.29
CA ILE A 360 -6.25 24.04 2.47
C ILE A 360 -5.95 22.92 1.47
N ARG A 361 -5.64 23.30 0.22
CA ARG A 361 -4.99 22.41 -0.75
C ARG A 361 -3.49 22.42 -0.50
N ILE A 362 -2.91 21.24 -0.41
CA ILE A 362 -1.52 21.06 0.00
C ILE A 362 -0.77 20.40 -1.15
N SER A 363 0.38 20.98 -1.52
CA SER A 363 1.30 20.36 -2.48
C SER A 363 1.98 19.15 -1.81
N PRO A 364 1.79 17.93 -2.34
CA PRO A 364 2.46 16.73 -1.82
C PRO A 364 3.99 16.86 -1.84
N GLU A 365 4.55 17.52 -2.86
CA GLU A 365 5.99 17.73 -3.02
C GLU A 365 6.57 18.53 -1.86
N LYS A 366 5.88 19.62 -1.46
CA LYS A 366 6.29 20.44 -0.31
C LYS A 366 6.26 19.64 1.00
N LEU A 367 5.27 18.76 1.19
CA LEU A 367 5.19 17.94 2.40
C LEU A 367 6.32 16.91 2.48
N VAL A 368 6.63 16.25 1.37
CA VAL A 368 7.73 15.27 1.31
C VAL A 368 9.06 15.95 1.59
N MET A 369 9.29 17.16 1.05
CA MET A 369 10.51 17.92 1.35
C MET A 369 10.65 18.25 2.84
N LEU A 370 9.55 18.54 3.54
CA LEU A 370 9.59 18.76 4.99
C LEU A 370 9.80 17.48 5.82
N ALA A 371 9.42 16.31 5.29
CA ALA A 371 9.71 15.02 5.92
C ALA A 371 11.19 14.61 5.80
N CYS A 372 11.84 15.03 4.71
CA CYS A 372 13.23 14.69 4.39
C CYS A 372 14.27 15.63 5.02
N ALA A 373 13.86 16.85 5.38
CA ALA A 373 14.66 17.81 6.15
C ALA A 373 14.81 17.41 7.62
#